data_AF-A0AAE6YF41-F1
#
_entry.id   AF-A0AAE6YF41-F1
#
_cell.length_a   1.000
_cell.length_b   1.000
_cell.length_c   1.000
_cell.angle_alpha   90.00
_cell.angle_beta   90.00
_cell.angle_gamma   90.00
#
_symmetry.space_group_name_H-M   'P 1'
#
loop_
_entity.id
_entity.type
_entity.pdbx_description
1 polymer ?
#
loop_
_entity_poly.entity_id
_entity_poly.type
_entity_poly.pdbx_seq_one_letter_code
_entity_poly.pdbx_strand_id
1 'polypeptide(L)' 'MSEPVARLPYEHTLAEINTTSSGLGGIEALPSGRPRDLDGPTAIGVLMVRSNLAIASALLAVADALRCTPADGPER' A
#
# COMPACT_ATOMS: atom_id res chain seq x y z
N MET A 1 -20.91 -8.83 -21.40
CA MET A 1 -19.83 -7.89 -21.05
C MET A 1 -20.13 -7.36 -19.66
N SER A 2 -19.34 -7.73 -18.66
CA SER A 2 -19.50 -7.16 -17.31
C SER A 2 -18.89 -5.76 -17.30
N GLU A 3 -19.66 -4.78 -16.85
CA GLU A 3 -19.16 -3.41 -16.67
C GLU A 3 -18.02 -3.39 -15.65
N PRO A 4 -16.99 -2.54 -15.83
CA PRO A 4 -15.96 -2.36 -14.83
C PRO A 4 -16.61 -1.77 -13.56
N VAL A 5 -16.69 -2.58 -12.50
CA VAL A 5 -17.13 -2.11 -11.19
C VAL A 5 -16.12 -1.08 -10.71
N ALA A 6 -16.52 0.19 -10.70
CA ALA A 6 -15.71 1.25 -10.12
C ALA A 6 -15.55 0.96 -8.62
N ARG A 7 -14.30 0.68 -8.20
CA ARG A 7 -13.97 0.50 -6.79
C ARG A 7 -14.23 1.81 -6.04
N LEU A 8 -14.70 1.71 -4.79
CA LEU A 8 -14.74 2.88 -3.92
C LEU A 8 -13.31 3.43 -3.74
N PRO A 9 -13.12 4.76 -3.54
CA PRO A 9 -11.78 5.35 -3.44
C PRO A 9 -10.87 4.67 -2.39
N TYR A 10 -11.48 4.23 -1.28
CA TYR A 10 -10.78 3.47 -0.25
C TYR A 10 -10.32 2.09 -0.74
N GLU A 11 -11.21 1.30 -1.34
CA GLU A 11 -10.91 -0.03 -1.88
C GLU A 11 -9.89 0.04 -3.02
N HIS A 12 -9.98 1.09 -3.84
CA HIS A 12 -8.99 1.38 -4.87
C HIS A 12 -7.61 1.62 -4.26
N THR A 13 -7.52 2.49 -3.25
CA THR A 13 -6.26 2.81 -2.57
C THR A 13 -5.64 1.57 -1.92
N LEU A 14 -6.45 0.77 -1.21
CA LEU A 14 -5.99 -0.49 -0.61
C LEU A 14 -5.50 -1.48 -1.66
N ALA A 15 -6.19 -1.59 -2.80
CA ALA A 15 -5.78 -2.46 -3.88
C ALA A 15 -4.46 -2.02 -4.53
N GLU A 16 -4.24 -0.72 -4.72
CA GLU A 16 -2.98 -0.18 -5.25
C GLU A 16 -1.80 -0.44 -4.30
N ILE A 17 -1.99 -0.25 -2.99
CA ILE A 17 -0.99 -0.58 -1.96
C ILE A 17 -0.62 -2.06 -2.04
N ASN A 18 -1.63 -2.95 -2.04
CA ASN A 18 -1.40 -4.39 -2.08
C ASN A 18 -0.73 -4.84 -3.38
N THR A 19 -1.16 -4.28 -4.52
CA THR A 19 -0.59 -4.60 -5.84
C THR A 19 0.87 -4.16 -5.92
N THR A 20 1.17 -2.95 -5.43
CA THR A 20 2.55 -2.42 -5.39
C THR A 20 3.43 -3.27 -4.47
N SER A 21 2.93 -3.63 -3.28
CA SER A 21 3.65 -4.51 -2.35
C SER A 21 3.99 -5.86 -2.97
N SER A 22 3.03 -6.47 -3.67
CA SER A 22 3.24 -7.74 -4.36
C SER A 22 4.25 -7.62 -5.49
N GLY A 23 4.14 -6.55 -6.30
CA GLY A 23 5.08 -6.26 -7.38
C GLY A 23 6.52 -6.08 -6.88
N LEU A 24 6.71 -5.37 -5.75
CA LEU A 24 8.01 -5.24 -5.11
C LEU A 24 8.57 -6.59 -4.64
N GLY A 25 7.74 -7.46 -4.07
CA GLY A 25 8.14 -8.81 -3.69
C GLY A 25 8.71 -9.62 -4.88
N GLY A 26 8.13 -9.48 -6.07
CA GLY A 26 8.63 -10.13 -7.29
C GLY A 26 9.94 -9.55 -7.84
N ILE A 27 10.29 -8.31 -7.47
CA ILE A 27 11.56 -7.68 -7.83
C ILE A 27 12.65 -8.13 -6.85
N GLU A 28 12.34 -8.08 -5.55
CA GLU A 28 13.27 -8.31 -4.45
C GLU A 28 13.60 -9.79 -4.19
N ALA A 29 12.72 -10.70 -4.61
CA ALA A 29 12.88 -12.12 -4.33
C ALA A 29 12.83 -12.96 -5.62
N LEU A 30 13.60 -14.05 -5.61
CA LEU A 30 13.44 -15.13 -6.57
C LEU A 30 12.09 -15.84 -6.33
N PRO A 31 11.57 -16.60 -7.32
CA PRO A 31 10.34 -17.38 -7.14
C PRO A 31 10.37 -18.37 -5.96
N SER A 32 11.57 -18.73 -5.49
CA SER A 32 11.79 -19.55 -4.29
C SER A 32 11.64 -18.80 -2.97
N GLY A 33 11.34 -17.49 -3.01
CA GLY A 33 11.25 -16.61 -1.84
C GLY A 33 12.60 -16.14 -1.30
N ARG A 34 13.72 -16.56 -1.91
CA ARG A 34 15.05 -16.07 -1.52
C ARG A 34 15.28 -14.65 -2.02
N PRO A 35 15.96 -13.78 -1.24
CA PRO A 35 16.37 -12.47 -1.72
C PRO A 35 17.15 -12.57 -3.03
N ARG A 36 16.86 -11.68 -3.95
CA ARG A 36 17.58 -11.50 -5.20
C ARG A 36 18.73 -10.52 -4.96
N ASP A 37 19.86 -10.77 -5.60
CA ASP A 37 20.93 -9.80 -5.65
C ASP A 37 20.53 -8.68 -6.63
N LEU A 38 20.30 -7.49 -6.09
CA LEU A 38 19.86 -6.32 -6.85
C LEU A 38 21.07 -5.42 -7.10
N ASP A 39 21.19 -4.89 -8.32
CA ASP A 39 22.17 -3.85 -8.60
C ASP A 39 21.82 -2.58 -7.81
N GLY A 40 22.84 -1.78 -7.48
CA GLY A 40 22.71 -0.60 -6.61
C GLY A 40 21.55 0.34 -7.00
N PRO A 41 21.41 0.74 -8.28
CA PRO A 41 20.29 1.54 -8.74
C PRO A 41 18.91 0.91 -8.48
N THR A 42 18.75 -0.38 -8.77
CA THR A 42 17.49 -1.10 -8.52
C THR A 42 17.19 -1.20 -7.03
N ALA A 43 18.20 -1.47 -6.19
CA ALA A 43 18.02 -1.53 -4.74
C ALA A 43 17.55 -0.19 -4.15
N ILE A 44 18.12 0.93 -4.63
CA ILE A 44 17.69 2.29 -4.24
C ILE A 44 16.26 2.56 -4.72
N GLY A 45 15.92 2.18 -5.96
CA GLY A 45 14.58 2.32 -6.51
C GLY A 45 13.54 1.58 -5.66
N VAL A 46 13.80 0.31 -5.35
CA VAL A 46 12.96 -0.52 -4.47
C VAL A 46 12.79 0.13 -3.09
N LEU A 47 13.86 0.63 -2.49
CA LEU A 47 13.81 1.29 -1.18
C LEU A 47 12.91 2.53 -1.20
N MET A 48 13.02 3.36 -2.25
CA MET A 48 12.16 4.54 -2.41
C MET A 48 10.68 4.15 -2.53
N VAL A 49 10.36 3.14 -3.34
CA VAL A 49 8.96 2.67 -3.47
C VAL A 49 8.46 2.10 -2.14
N ARG A 50 9.27 1.33 -1.41
CA ARG A 50 8.91 0.85 -0.06
C ARG A 50 8.63 1.99 0.92
N SER A 51 9.45 3.03 0.91
CA SER A 51 9.25 4.21 1.75
C SER A 51 7.90 4.88 1.44
N ASN A 52 7.60 5.10 0.16
CA ASN A 52 6.34 5.68 -0.27
C ASN A 52 5.13 4.79 0.08
N LEU A 53 5.28 3.47 -0.03
CA LEU A 53 4.24 2.51 0.33
C LEU A 53 3.95 2.51 1.84
N ALA A 54 4.98 2.66 2.68
CA ALA A 54 4.82 2.80 4.12
C ALA A 54 4.04 4.08 4.46
N ILE A 55 4.36 5.20 3.80
CA ILE A 55 3.64 6.47 3.97
C ILE A 55 2.18 6.31 3.52
N ALA A 56 1.91 5.72 2.36
CA ALA A 56 0.56 5.50 1.86
C ALA A 56 -0.27 4.63 2.83
N SER A 57 0.33 3.56 3.34
CA SER A 57 -0.29 2.67 4.34
C SER A 57 -0.62 3.42 5.64
N ALA A 58 0.29 4.28 6.10
CA ALA A 58 0.07 5.09 7.30
C ALA A 58 -1.08 6.10 7.09
N LEU A 59 -1.14 6.77 5.94
CA LEU A 59 -2.23 7.70 5.61
C LEU A 59 -3.58 6.99 5.55
N LEU A 60 -3.62 5.77 4.98
CA LEU A 60 -4.83 4.96 4.94
C LEU A 60 -5.30 4.59 6.35
N ALA A 61 -4.38 4.14 7.22
CA ALA A 61 -4.69 3.81 8.61
C ALA A 61 -5.20 5.03 9.40
N VAL A 62 -4.62 6.21 9.17
CA VAL A 62 -5.13 7.47 9.76
C VAL A 62 -6.53 7.79 9.26
N ALA A 63 -6.80 7.64 7.96
CA ALA A 63 -8.14 7.87 7.42
C ALA A 63 -9.19 6.93 8.02
N ASP A 64 -8.85 5.66 8.25
CA ASP A 64 -9.73 4.70 8.93
C ASP A 64 -9.94 5.05 10.39
N ALA A 65 -8.89 5.44 11.12
CA ALA A 65 -9.01 5.88 12.51
C ALA A 65 -9.96 7.09 12.64
N LEU A 66 -9.87 8.05 11.72
CA LEU A 66 -10.76 9.21 11.68
C LEU A 66 -12.21 8.84 11.39
N ARG A 67 -12.47 7.84 10.53
CA ARG A 67 -13.84 7.33 10.29
C ARG A 67 -14.42 6.58 11.48
N CYS A 68 -13.57 5.90 12.24
CA CYS A 68 -13.98 5.15 13.44
C CYS A 68 -14.10 6.02 14.69
N THR A 69 -13.65 7.28 14.64
CA THR A 69 -13.79 8.22 15.75
C THR A 69 -15.19 8.84 15.70
N PRO A 70 -16.12 8.50 16.63
CA PRO A 70 -17.41 9.15 16.68
C PRO A 70 -17.22 10.66 16.95
N ALA A 71 -18.06 11.49 16.35
CA ALA A 71 -18.02 12.96 16.49
C ALA A 71 -18.49 13.45 17.87
N ASP A 72 -18.57 12.57 18.87
CA ASP A 72 -19.02 12.91 20.21
C ASP A 72 -17.82 13.28 21.07
N GLY A 73 -17.52 14.57 21.11
CA GLY A 73 -16.90 15.13 22.30
C GLY A 73 -17.79 14.87 23.51
N PRO A 74 -17.23 14.58 24.70
CA PRO A 74 -18.05 14.54 25.89
C PRO A 74 -18.55 15.96 26.17
N GLU A 75 -19.83 16.07 26.52
CA GLU A 75 -20.52 17.24 27.08
C GLU A 75 -21.20 18.21 26.09
N ARG A 76 -22.49 17.98 25.85
CA ARG A 76 -23.54 19.02 26.02
C ARG A 76 -24.80 18.41 26.61
#